data_AF-A0A7V2UIJ9-F1
#
_entry.id   AF-A0A7V2UIJ9-F1
#
_cell.length_a   1.000
_cell.length_b   1.000
_cell.length_c   1.000
_cell.angle_alpha   90.00
_cell.angle_beta   90.00
_cell.angle_gamma   90.00
#
_symmetry.space_group_name_H-M   'P 1'
#
loop_
_entity.id
_entity.type
_entity.pdbx_description
1 polymer ?
#
loop_
_entity_poly.entity_id
_entity_poly.type
_entity_poly.pdbx_seq_one_letter_code
_entity_poly.pdbx_strand_id
1 'polypeptide(L)' 'ASLVSRLNEEIRLILAQPDVKQTLKEQGAEVAPDSPAQFAAFIQVEAAKWAKVVQTANVQLD' A
#
# COMPACT_ATOMS: atom_id res chain seq x y z
N ALA A 1 -7.87 -15.16 15.57
CA ALA A 1 -7.00 -14.27 14.77
C ALA A 1 -7.18 -12.83 15.24
N SER A 2 -6.15 -11.97 15.14
CA SER A 2 -6.32 -10.53 15.45
C SER A 2 -7.29 -9.88 14.45
N LEU A 3 -7.92 -8.76 14.82
CA LEU A 3 -8.80 -8.01 13.90
C LEU A 3 -8.05 -7.63 12.61
N VAL A 4 -6.81 -7.17 12.75
CA VAL A 4 -5.94 -6.80 11.62
C VAL A 4 -5.67 -8.00 10.71
N SER A 5 -5.39 -9.17 11.29
CA SER A 5 -5.17 -10.39 10.51
C SER A 5 -6.40 -10.79 9.70
N ARG A 6 -7.59 -10.70 10.31
CA ARG A 6 -8.85 -11.01 9.63
C ARG A 6 -9.12 -10.03 8.49
N LEU A 7 -9.00 -8.73 8.73
CA LEU A 7 -9.22 -7.73 7.68
C LEU A 7 -8.26 -7.91 6.49
N ASN A 8 -6.98 -8.14 6.78
CA ASN A 8 -5.99 -8.37 5.73
C ASN A 8 -6.28 -9.65 4.93
N GLU A 9 -6.79 -10.71 5.57
CA GLU A 9 -7.25 -11.91 4.86
C GLU A 9 -8.40 -11.61 3.91
N GLU A 10 -9.46 -10.95 4.39
CA GLU A 10 -10.61 -10.57 3.55
C GLU A 10 -10.19 -9.65 2.39
N ILE A 11 -9.32 -8.66 2.65
CA ILE A 11 -8.81 -7.75 1.62
C ILE A 11 -8.06 -8.52 0.54
N ARG A 12 -7.20 -9.49 0.90
CA ARG A 12 -6.51 -10.32 -0.09
C ARG A 12 -7.48 -11.12 -0.95
N LEU A 13 -8.56 -11.64 -0.35
CA LEU A 13 -9.59 -12.36 -1.10
C LEU A 13 -10.32 -11.43 -2.08
N ILE A 14 -10.66 -10.22 -1.66
CA ILE A 14 -11.30 -9.20 -2.52
C ILE A 14 -10.38 -8.79 -3.66
N LEU A 15 -9.10 -8.51 -3.37
CA LEU A 15 -8.08 -8.17 -4.37
C LEU A 15 -7.80 -9.30 -5.36
N ALA A 16 -8.15 -10.55 -5.01
CA ALA A 16 -8.02 -11.69 -5.93
C ALA A 16 -9.16 -11.76 -6.97
N GLN A 17 -10.28 -11.06 -6.75
CA GLN A 17 -11.47 -11.13 -7.61
C GLN A 17 -11.22 -10.48 -8.98
N PRO A 18 -11.62 -11.12 -10.10
CA PRO A 18 -11.32 -10.63 -11.45
C PRO A 18 -11.88 -9.24 -11.76
N ASP A 19 -13.10 -8.96 -11.33
CA ASP A 19 -13.77 -7.67 -11.47
C ASP A 19 -13.05 -6.57 -10.70
N VAL A 20 -12.67 -6.84 -9.44
CA VAL A 20 -11.88 -5.90 -8.62
C VAL A 20 -10.53 -5.59 -9.25
N LYS A 21 -9.82 -6.62 -9.73
CA LYS A 21 -8.55 -6.44 -10.46
C LYS A 21 -8.74 -5.60 -11.71
N GLN A 22 -9.80 -5.84 -12.47
CA GLN A 22 -10.11 -5.09 -13.67
C GLN A 22 -10.40 -3.62 -13.33
N THR A 23 -11.26 -3.35 -12.36
CA THR A 23 -11.59 -1.98 -11.94
C THR A 23 -10.36 -1.20 -11.47
N LEU A 24 -9.48 -1.82 -10.68
CA LEU A 24 -8.24 -1.18 -10.23
C LEU A 24 -7.30 -0.91 -11.41
N LYS A 25 -7.17 -1.87 -12.33
CA LYS A 25 -6.36 -1.71 -13.54
C LYS A 25 -6.88 -0.58 -14.44
N GLU A 26 -8.20 -0.45 -14.60
CA GLU A 26 -8.84 0.65 -15.35
C GLU A 26 -8.55 2.03 -14.74
N GLN A 27 -8.30 2.08 -13.43
CA GLN A 27 -7.87 3.29 -12.72
C GLN A 27 -6.35 3.51 -12.75
N GLY A 28 -5.60 2.66 -13.45
CA GLY A 28 -4.14 2.73 -13.53
C GLY A 28 -3.40 2.15 -12.32
N ALA A 29 -4.10 1.40 -11.45
CA ALA A 29 -3.50 0.74 -10.30
C ALA A 29 -3.13 -0.72 -10.58
N GLU A 30 -2.10 -1.21 -9.90
CA GLU A 30 -1.74 -2.62 -9.86
C GLU A 30 -2.03 -3.20 -8.46
N VAL A 31 -2.56 -4.41 -8.44
CA VAL A 31 -2.90 -5.09 -7.18
C VAL A 31 -1.63 -5.66 -6.55
N ALA A 32 -1.30 -5.19 -5.35
CA ALA A 32 -0.14 -5.66 -4.58
C ALA A 32 -0.59 -6.19 -3.20
N PRO A 33 -1.03 -7.47 -3.12
CA PRO A 33 -1.47 -8.04 -1.86
C PRO A 33 -0.26 -8.46 -1.03
N ASP A 34 -0.17 -7.96 0.20
CA ASP A 34 0.90 -8.24 1.14
C ASP A 34 0.37 -8.64 2.53
N SER A 35 1.28 -8.97 3.44
CA SER A 35 0.97 -9.17 4.87
C SER A 35 1.04 -7.85 5.64
N PRO A 36 0.40 -7.73 6.82
CA PRO A 36 0.45 -6.50 7.60
C PRO A 36 1.88 -6.10 7.99
N ALA A 37 2.75 -7.09 8.22
CA ALA A 37 4.16 -6.84 8.55
C ALA A 37 4.94 -6.30 7.34
N GLN A 38 4.70 -6.84 6.14
CA GLN A 38 5.32 -6.35 4.91
C GLN A 38 4.86 -4.93 4.58
N PHE A 39 3.55 -4.65 4.73
CA PHE A 39 3.02 -3.32 4.50
C PHE A 39 3.58 -2.31 5.51
N ALA A 40 3.68 -2.68 6.79
CA ALA A 40 4.31 -1.83 7.81
C ALA A 40 5.77 -1.52 7.49
N ALA A 41 6.54 -2.52 7.03
CA ALA A 41 7.92 -2.33 6.61
C ALA A 41 8.03 -1.41 5.38
N PHE A 42 7.14 -1.58 4.39
CA PHE A 42 7.07 -0.70 3.22
C PHE A 42 6.85 0.77 3.61
N ILE A 43 5.89 1.04 4.49
CA ILE A 43 5.62 2.40 4.96
C ILE A 43 6.85 3.01 5.65
N GLN A 44 7.56 2.25 6.49
CA GLN A 44 8.77 2.74 7.16
C GLN A 44 9.88 3.10 6.15
N VAL A 45 10.10 2.24 5.15
CA VAL A 45 11.12 2.45 4.12
C VAL A 45 10.78 3.66 3.24
N GLU A 46 9.55 3.73 2.73
CA GLU A 46 9.15 4.84 1.87
C GLU A 46 9.09 6.15 2.64
N ALA A 47 8.61 6.17 3.89
CA ALA A 47 8.63 7.38 4.72
C ALA A 47 10.05 7.93 4.89
N ALA A 48 11.03 7.07 5.20
CA ALA A 48 12.43 7.49 5.34
C ALA A 48 13.00 8.03 4.02
N LYS A 49 12.71 7.35 2.91
CA LYS A 49 13.13 7.76 1.56
C LYS A 49 12.55 9.12 1.18
N TRP A 50 11.25 9.30 1.33
CA TRP A 50 10.59 10.55 0.93
C TRP A 50 10.93 11.71 1.86
N ALA A 51 11.15 11.47 3.16
CA ALA A 51 11.69 12.48 4.08
C ALA A 51 13.04 13.01 3.59
N LYS A 52 13.94 12.11 3.16
CA LYS A 52 15.24 12.52 2.58
C LYS A 52 15.07 13.33 1.29
N VAL A 53 14.16 12.91 0.41
CA VAL A 53 13.89 13.63 -0.85
C VAL A 53 13.41 15.05 -0.57
N VAL A 54 12.41 15.20 0.30
CA VAL A 54 11.84 16.50 0.68
C VAL A 54 12.90 17.43 1.25
N GLN A 55 13.72 16.93 2.19
CA GLN A 55 14.82 17.71 2.78
C GLN A 55 15.87 18.12 1.74
N THR A 56 16.26 17.19 0.87
CA THR A 56 17.30 17.44 -0.15
C THR A 56 16.84 18.45 -1.20
N ALA A 57 15.57 18.36 -1.61
CA ALA A 57 14.99 19.24 -2.62
C ALA A 57 14.43 20.55 -2.04
N ASN A 58 14.50 20.75 -0.72
CA ASN A 58 13.92 21.90 -0.01
C ASN A 58 12.44 22.15 -0.39
N VAL A 59 11.67 21.06 -0.52
CA VAL A 59 10.25 21.13 -0.85
C VAL A 59 9.49 21.57 0.40
N GLN A 60 8.68 22.62 0.26
CA GLN A 60 7.77 23.10 1.28
C GLN A 60 6.33 22.95 0.78
N LEU A 61 5.43 22.64 1.70
CA LEU A 61 3.99 22.78 1.45
C LEU A 61 3.64 24.26 1.62
N ASP A 62 2.73 24.72 0.79
CA ASP A 62 2.11 26.05 0.82
C ASP A 62 1.27 26.32 2.07
#